data_AF-A0A349IL71-F1
#
_entry.id   AF-A0A349IL71-F1
#
_cell.length_a   1.000
_cell.length_b   1.000
_cell.length_c   1.000
_cell.angle_alpha   90.00
_cell.angle_beta   90.00
_cell.angle_gamma   90.00
#
_symmetry.space_group_name_H-M   'P 1'
#
loop_
_entity.id
_entity.type
_entity.pdbx_description
1 polymer ?
#
loop_
_entity_poly.entity_id
_entity_poly.type
_entity_poly.pdbx_seq_one_letter_code
_entity_poly.pdbx_strand_id
1 'polypeptide(L)' 'MKELVRTLNEAARVYYSEGNEIMSNFQYDALYDELLQLEAETGMILSGSPTQ' A
#
# COMPACT_ATOMS: atom_id res chain seq x y z
N MET A 1 -3.57 4.49 -7.69
CA MET A 1 -2.64 5.23 -6.81
C MET A 1 -3.27 5.73 -5.51
N LYS A 2 -4.14 6.75 -5.47
CA LYS A 2 -4.69 7.27 -4.19
C LYS A 2 -5.38 6.21 -3.32
N GLU A 3 -6.25 5.40 -3.91
CA GLU A 3 -6.93 4.32 -3.18
C GLU A 3 -5.96 3.21 -2.74
N LEU A 4 -4.98 2.84 -3.58
CA LEU A 4 -3.93 1.87 -3.22
C LEU A 4 -3.12 2.35 -2.01
N VAL A 5 -2.66 3.61 -2.05
CA VAL A 5 -1.94 4.24 -0.93
C VAL A 5 -2.78 4.22 0.35
N ARG A 6 -4.07 4.57 0.26
CA ARG A 6 -4.98 4.55 1.41
C ARG A 6 -5.13 3.14 1.98
N THR A 7 -5.41 2.15 1.13
CA THR A 7 -5.63 0.75 1.51
C THR A 7 -4.39 0.13 2.13
N LEU A 8 -3.21 0.31 1.52
CA LEU A 8 -1.95 -0.23 2.03
C LEU A 8 -1.58 0.42 3.38
N ASN A 9 -1.75 1.74 3.52
CA ASN A 9 -1.53 2.42 4.80
C ASN A 9 -2.49 1.96 5.90
N GLU A 10 -3.76 1.73 5.56
CA GLU A 10 -4.74 1.18 6.49
C GLU A 10 -4.37 -0.23 6.92
N ALA A 11 -3.95 -1.09 5.99
CA ALA A 11 -3.49 -2.44 6.29
C ALA A 11 -2.28 -2.45 7.22
N ALA A 12 -1.26 -1.63 6.90
CA ALA A 12 -0.08 -1.47 7.75
C ALA A 12 -0.48 -0.96 9.15
N ARG A 13 -1.36 0.04 9.22
CA ARG A 13 -1.82 0.59 10.50
C ARG A 13 -2.53 -0.46 11.37
N VAL A 14 -3.44 -1.25 10.81
CA VAL A 14 -4.19 -2.27 11.55
C VAL A 14 -3.26 -3.38 12.04
N TYR A 15 -2.31 -3.81 11.19
CA TYR A 15 -1.28 -4.78 11.57
C TYR A 15 -0.50 -4.34 12.81
N TYR A 16 0.00 -3.10 12.81
CA TYR A 16 0.81 -2.59 13.91
C TYR A 16 0.01 -2.17 15.15
N SER A 17 -1.21 -1.64 14.96
CA SER A 17 -1.99 -1.05 16.05
C SER A 17 -2.89 -2.06 16.76
N GLU A 18 -3.50 -2.97 16.00
CA GLU A 18 -4.56 -3.85 16.49
C GLU A 18 -4.13 -5.32 16.55
N GLY A 19 -2.96 -5.65 16.02
CA GLY A 19 -2.50 -7.04 15.90
C GLY A 19 -3.41 -7.88 15.01
N ASN A 20 -4.20 -7.23 14.16
CA ASN A 20 -5.13 -7.83 13.23
C ASN A 20 -4.66 -7.57 11.79
N GLU A 21 -5.09 -8.43 10.87
CA GLU A 21 -4.78 -8.30 9.45
C GLU A 21 -6.08 -8.09 8.67
N ILE A 22 -6.22 -6.96 7.97
CA ILE A 22 -7.35 -6.73 7.05
C ILE A 22 -7.16 -7.44 5.70
N MET A 23 -5.92 -7.85 5.41
CA MET A 23 -5.54 -8.65 4.26
C MET A 23 -4.29 -9.46 4.60
N SER A 24 -4.11 -10.59 3.91
CA SER A 24 -2.89 -11.38 4.02
C SER A 24 -1.68 -10.63 3.46
N ASN A 25 -0.47 -10.99 3.93
CA ASN A 25 0.78 -10.45 3.40
C ASN A 25 0.89 -10.61 1.88
N PHE A 26 0.44 -11.74 1.31
CA PHE A 26 0.44 -11.95 -0.13
C PHE A 26 -0.42 -10.92 -0.89
N GLN A 27 -1.57 -10.55 -0.34
CA GLN A 27 -2.42 -9.52 -0.93
C GLN A 27 -1.80 -8.13 -0.79
N TYR A 28 -1.17 -7.85 0.35
CA TYR A 28 -0.44 -6.61 0.56
C TYR A 28 0.68 -6.45 -0.46
N ASP A 29 1.51 -7.48 -0.63
CA ASP A 29 2.64 -7.50 -1.57
C ASP A 29 2.14 -7.25 -3.01
N ALA A 30 1.06 -7.93 -3.43
CA ALA A 30 0.50 -7.74 -4.76
C ALA A 30 0.01 -6.29 -5.01
N LEU A 31 -0.65 -5.68 -4.02
CA LEU A 31 -1.12 -4.28 -4.13
C LEU A 31 0.04 -3.28 -4.07
N TYR A 32 1.10 -3.62 -3.34
CA TYR A 32 2.31 -2.81 -3.26
C TYR A 32 3.07 -2.81 -4.59
N ASP A 33 3.21 -3.97 -5.23
CA ASP A 33 3.79 -4.10 -6.57
C ASP A 33 2.97 -3.34 -7.63
N GLU A 34 1.63 -3.42 -7.56
CA GLU A 34 0.75 -2.63 -8.44
C GLU A 34 0.97 -1.12 -8.25
N LEU A 35 1.13 -0.67 -7.00
CA LEU A 35 1.40 0.73 -6.72
C LEU A 35 2.76 1.17 -7.27
N LEU A 36 3.83 0.38 -7.07
CA LEU A 36 5.15 0.63 -7.63
C LEU A 36 5.11 0.73 -9.16
N GLN A 37 4.38 -0.16 -9.81
CA GLN A 37 4.24 -0.15 -11.26
C GLN A 37 3.55 1.14 -11.74
N LEU A 38 2.46 1.56 -11.08
CA LEU A 38 1.76 2.80 -11.42
C LEU A 38 2.63 4.04 -11.18
N GLU A 39 3.42 4.06 -10.10
CA GLU A 39 4.35 5.16 -9.82
C GLU A 39 5.45 5.25 -10.89
N ALA A 40 5.96 4.11 -11.37
CA ALA A 40 6.93 4.05 -12.46
C ALA A 40 6.33 4.47 -13.80
N GLU A 41 5.12 4.02 -14.14
CA GLU A 41 4.43 4.34 -15.39
C GLU A 41 4.04 5.83 -15.47
N THR A 42 3.66 6.43 -14.34
CA THR A 42 3.21 7.82 -14.29
C THR A 42 4.34 8.80 -13.98
N GLY A 43 5.46 8.33 -13.43
CA GLY A 43 6.54 9.16 -12.91
C GLY A 43 6.13 10.03 -11.71
N MET A 44 5.01 9.69 -11.05
CA MET A 44 4.47 10.42 -9.92
C MET A 44 4.38 9.53 -8.69
N ILE A 45 4.89 10.03 -7.56
CA ILE A 45 4.78 9.37 -6.25
C ILE A 45 3.89 10.24 -5.38
N LEU A 46 2.84 9.66 -4.82
CA LEU A 46 1.93 10.39 -3.95
C LEU A 46 2.54 10.55 -2.56
N SER A 47 2.32 11.71 -1.93
CA SER A 47 2.72 11.91 -0.54
C SER A 47 2.05 10.89 0.38
N GLY A 48 2.85 10.30 1.27
CA GLY A 48 2.39 9.22 2.15
C GLY A 48 2.22 7.88 1.45
N SER A 49 2.76 7.72 0.24
CA SER A 49 2.87 6.40 -0.38
C SER A 49 3.68 5.46 0.51
N PRO A 50 3.20 4.24 0.78
CA PRO A 50 3.95 3.25 1.56
C PRO A 50 5.20 2.73 0.84
N THR A 51 5.42 3.12 -0.43
CA THR A 51 6.60 2.74 -1.23
C THR A 51 7.84 3.59 -0.95
N GLN A 52 7.76 4.54 -0.01
CA GLN A 52 8.81 5.51 0.35
C GLN A 52 9.25 5.41 1.82
#